data_AF-A0A971ASP2-F1
#
_entry.id   AF-A0A971ASP2-F1
#
_cell.length_a   1.000
_cell.length_b   1.000
_cell.length_c   1.000
_cell.angle_alpha   90.00
_cell.angle_beta   90.00
_cell.angle_gamma   90.00
#
_symmetry.space_group_name_H-M   'P 1'
#
loop_
_entity.id
_entity.type
_entity.pdbx_description
1 polymer ?
#
loop_
_entity_poly.entity_id
_entity_poly.type
_entity_poly.pdbx_seq_one_letter_code
_entity_poly.pdbx_strand_id
1 'polypeptide(L)'
;LEVMKKRNEEKAKILYDYLDSSKLFKGTVVKKDRSLMNVPFVTGSDELDAKFIEEATKIGLVNLKGHRTVGGMRASIYNAMPIEGVKKLVEFMEKFEKENLKPAK
;
A
#
# COMPACT_ATOMS: atom_id res chain seq x y z
N LEU A 1 0.68 13.47 22.64
CA LEU A 1 1.22 13.49 21.26
C LEU A 1 2.04 12.23 20.94
N GLU A 2 2.88 11.75 21.85
CA GLU A 2 3.75 10.58 21.63
C GLU A 2 2.99 9.28 21.28
N VAL A 3 1.85 9.01 21.93
CA VAL A 3 1.04 7.81 21.65
C VAL A 3 0.51 7.81 20.20
N MET A 4 0.09 8.95 19.68
CA MET A 4 -0.38 9.06 18.29
C MET A 4 0.76 8.86 17.30
N LYS A 5 1.94 9.43 17.61
CA LYS A 5 3.15 9.24 16.79
C LYS A 5 3.51 7.76 16.71
N LYS A 6 3.61 7.07 17.85
CA LYS A 6 3.94 5.64 17.92
C LYS A 6 2.96 4.77 17.10
N ARG A 7 1.65 5.03 17.21
CA ARG A 7 0.63 4.31 16.43
C ARG A 7 0.79 4.53 14.92
N ASN A 8 1.14 5.74 14.50
CA ASN A 8 1.37 6.02 13.08
C ASN A 8 2.67 5.39 12.57
N GLU A 9 3.72 5.36 13.40
CA GLU A 9 4.96 4.63 13.11
C GLU A 9 4.69 3.13 12.94
N GLU A 10 3.93 2.51 13.85
CA GLU A 10 3.55 1.10 13.76
C GLU A 10 2.76 0.78 12.48
N LYS A 11 1.75 1.59 12.16
CA LYS A 11 0.96 1.46 10.91
C LYS A 11 1.84 1.59 9.67
N ALA A 12 2.64 2.65 9.59
CA ALA A 12 3.50 2.90 8.45
C ALA A 12 4.53 1.77 8.30
N LYS A 13 5.11 1.29 9.40
CA LYS A 13 6.08 0.20 9.41
C LYS A 13 5.50 -1.08 8.80
N ILE A 14 4.30 -1.49 9.18
CA ILE A 14 3.64 -2.70 8.62
C ILE A 14 3.57 -2.62 7.09
N LEU A 15 3.11 -1.49 6.57
CA LEU A 15 2.96 -1.31 5.12
C LEU A 15 4.31 -1.20 4.40
N TYR A 16 5.27 -0.46 4.95
CA TYR A 16 6.59 -0.30 4.33
C TYR A 16 7.45 -1.56 4.42
N ASP A 17 7.38 -2.33 5.50
CA ASP A 17 8.06 -3.63 5.61
C ASP A 17 7.60 -4.56 4.49
N TYR A 18 6.28 -4.63 4.25
CA TYR A 18 5.73 -5.41 3.16
C TYR A 18 6.20 -4.89 1.79
N LEU A 19 6.08 -3.58 1.53
CA LEU A 19 6.55 -2.97 0.27
C LEU A 19 8.05 -3.20 0.01
N ASP A 20 8.88 -3.23 1.06
CA ASP A 20 10.31 -3.48 0.95
C ASP A 20 10.65 -4.95 0.65
N SER A 21 9.73 -5.88 0.94
CA SER A 21 9.89 -7.32 0.72
C SER A 21 9.14 -7.83 -0.51
N SER A 22 8.20 -7.05 -1.03
CA SER A 22 7.38 -7.37 -2.21
C SER A 22 8.25 -7.42 -3.47
N LYS A 23 7.94 -8.37 -4.36
CA LYS A 23 8.50 -8.48 -5.71
C LYS A 23 7.65 -7.73 -6.72
N LEU A 24 6.36 -7.55 -6.45
CA LEU A 24 5.42 -6.85 -7.33
C LEU A 24 5.30 -5.35 -6.99
N PHE A 25 5.02 -5.02 -5.74
CA PHE A 25 4.76 -3.65 -5.31
C PHE A 25 6.06 -2.92 -4.98
N LYS A 26 6.12 -1.63 -5.35
CA LYS A 26 7.27 -0.76 -5.10
C LYS A 26 6.79 0.57 -4.53
N GLY A 27 7.35 0.96 -3.38
CA GLY A 27 7.21 2.33 -2.87
C GLY A 27 7.97 3.31 -3.76
N THR A 28 7.37 4.47 -4.05
CA THR A 28 7.98 5.47 -4.97
C THR A 28 8.90 6.48 -4.26
N VAL A 29 8.97 6.42 -2.93
CA VAL A 29 9.75 7.35 -2.10
C VAL A 29 10.94 6.63 -1.45
N VAL A 30 12.10 7.28 -1.48
CA VAL A 30 13.32 6.78 -0.83
C VAL A 30 13.14 6.66 0.68
N LYS A 31 13.78 5.67 1.31
CA LYS A 31 13.48 5.26 2.69
C LYS A 31 13.50 6.40 3.72
N LYS A 32 14.46 7.31 3.61
CA LYS A 32 14.64 8.45 4.54
C LYS A 32 13.52 9.50 4.47
N ASP A 33 12.80 9.58 3.35
CA ASP A 33 11.78 10.61 3.09
C ASP A 33 10.35 10.04 3.16
N ARG A 34 10.20 8.80 3.62
CA ARG A 34 8.92 8.10 3.72
C ARG A 34 7.98 8.77 4.72
N SER A 35 6.78 9.11 4.25
CA SER A 35 5.73 9.66 5.11
C SER A 35 5.11 8.58 5.98
N LEU A 36 4.79 8.93 7.23
CA LEU A 36 3.97 8.12 8.14
C LEU A 36 2.47 8.17 7.83
N MET A 37 2.04 9.03 6.90
CA MET A 37 0.63 9.33 6.65
C MET A 37 0.18 9.00 5.24
N ASN A 38 1.07 9.16 4.25
CA ASN A 38 0.74 8.95 2.85
C ASN A 38 1.78 8.05 2.22
N VAL A 39 1.39 6.83 1.88
CA VAL A 39 2.28 5.82 1.33
C VAL A 39 1.94 5.61 -0.15
N PRO A 40 2.65 6.26 -1.08
CA PRO A 40 2.51 6.01 -2.51
C PRO A 40 3.27 4.74 -2.92
N PHE A 41 2.64 3.92 -3.76
CA PHE A 41 3.23 2.69 -4.29
C PHE A 41 2.64 2.32 -5.65
N VAL A 42 3.38 1.56 -6.43
CA VAL A 42 3.01 1.12 -7.79
C VAL A 42 3.33 -0.36 -7.99
N THR A 43 2.66 -1.03 -8.92
CA THR A 43 3.08 -2.38 -9.39
C THR A 43 4.10 -2.31 -10.53
N GLY A 44 4.22 -1.15 -11.19
CA GLY A 44 4.99 -0.97 -12.42
C GLY A 44 4.23 -1.30 -13.71
N SER A 45 2.92 -1.57 -13.61
CA SER A 45 2.02 -1.72 -14.75
C SER A 45 0.68 -1.03 -14.47
N ASP A 46 0.28 -0.11 -15.35
CA ASP A 46 -1.00 0.60 -15.23
C ASP A 46 -2.20 -0.37 -15.22
N GLU A 47 -2.09 -1.50 -15.92
CA GLU A 47 -3.12 -2.54 -15.96
C GLU A 47 -3.26 -3.24 -14.60
N LEU A 48 -2.13 -3.57 -13.95
CA LEU A 48 -2.13 -4.20 -12.63
C LEU A 48 -2.54 -3.20 -11.54
N ASP A 49 -2.15 -1.93 -11.66
CA ASP A 49 -2.59 -0.86 -10.76
C ASP A 49 -4.12 -0.66 -10.86
N ALA A 50 -4.68 -0.65 -12.07
CA ALA A 50 -6.12 -0.56 -12.28
C ALA A 50 -6.87 -1.78 -11.70
N LYS A 51 -6.35 -2.98 -11.96
CA LYS A 51 -6.91 -4.24 -11.42
C LYS A 51 -6.88 -4.26 -9.90
N PHE A 52 -5.76 -3.84 -9.29
CA PHE A 52 -5.62 -3.76 -7.84
C PHE A 52 -6.68 -2.83 -7.22
N ILE A 53 -6.88 -1.64 -7.80
CA ILE A 53 -7.86 -0.67 -7.30
C ILE A 53 -9.29 -1.23 -7.40
N GLU A 54 -9.62 -1.91 -8.51
CA GLU A 54 -10.94 -2.51 -8.70
C GLU A 54 -11.21 -3.61 -7.66
N GLU A 55 -10.27 -4.53 -7.48
CA GLU A 55 -10.41 -5.64 -6.53
C GLU A 55 -10.40 -5.18 -5.06
N ALA A 56 -9.55 -4.20 -4.73
CA ALA A 56 -9.54 -3.56 -3.41
C ALA A 56 -10.90 -2.94 -3.09
N THR A 57 -11.50 -2.24 -4.06
CA THR A 57 -12.81 -1.61 -3.91
C THR A 57 -13.91 -2.64 -3.62
N LYS A 58 -13.88 -3.81 -4.28
CA LYS A 58 -14.85 -4.90 -4.05
C LYS A 58 -14.83 -5.44 -2.62
N ILE A 59 -13.70 -5.34 -1.92
CA ILE A 59 -13.56 -5.78 -0.52
C ILE A 59 -13.61 -4.61 0.49
N GLY A 60 -14.02 -3.42 0.04
CA GLY A 60 -14.18 -2.24 0.88
C GLY A 60 -12.89 -1.45 1.14
N LEU A 61 -11.78 -1.80 0.49
CA LEU A 61 -10.55 -1.00 0.51
C LEU A 61 -10.62 0.09 -0.57
N VAL A 62 -11.23 1.21 -0.21
CA VAL A 62 -11.51 2.34 -1.12
C VAL A 62 -10.49 3.47 -0.98
N ASN A 63 -10.54 4.45 -1.89
CA ASN A 63 -9.70 5.65 -1.90
C ASN A 63 -8.18 5.38 -2.00
N LEU A 64 -7.81 4.25 -2.62
CA LEU A 64 -6.40 3.88 -2.85
C LEU A 64 -5.83 4.42 -4.16
N LYS A 65 -6.64 4.97 -5.07
CA LYS A 65 -6.15 5.49 -6.36
C LYS A 65 -5.16 6.63 -6.14
N GLY A 66 -3.98 6.52 -6.74
CA GLY A 66 -2.91 7.50 -6.70
C GLY A 66 -3.24 8.79 -7.45
N HIS A 67 -2.30 9.75 -7.43
CA HIS A 67 -2.50 11.02 -8.11
C HIS A 67 -2.50 10.83 -9.63
N ARG A 68 -3.35 11.58 -10.34
CA ARG A 68 -3.55 11.46 -11.80
C ARG A 68 -2.27 11.57 -12.64
N THR A 69 -1.25 12.26 -12.15
CA THR A 69 0.04 12.45 -12.85
C THR A 69 1.09 11.40 -12.50
N VAL A 70 0.95 10.69 -11.38
CA VAL A 70 1.95 9.73 -10.88
C VAL A 70 1.47 8.28 -11.08
N GLY A 71 0.16 8.07 -11.24
CA GLY A 71 -0.43 6.75 -11.39
C GLY A 71 -0.42 5.95 -10.08
N GLY A 72 -0.63 4.65 -10.21
CA GLY A 72 -0.62 3.67 -9.11
C GLY A 72 -1.54 3.97 -7.94
N MET A 73 -1.04 3.70 -6.74
CA MET A 73 -1.80 3.73 -5.50
C MET A 73 -1.21 4.68 -4.46
N ARG A 74 -2.07 5.13 -3.55
CA ARG A 74 -1.68 5.89 -2.36
C ARG A 74 -2.55 5.47 -1.17
N ALA A 75 -1.94 4.82 -0.19
CA ALA A 75 -2.59 4.53 1.09
C ALA A 75 -2.43 5.73 2.04
N SER A 76 -3.56 6.32 2.43
CA SER A 76 -3.59 7.41 3.41
C SER A 76 -3.94 6.87 4.80
N ILE A 77 -2.96 6.82 5.70
CA ILE A 77 -3.03 6.13 7.01
C ILE A 77 -3.03 7.11 8.19
N TYR A 78 -3.78 8.21 8.07
CA TYR A 78 -3.94 9.25 9.10
C TYR A 78 -4.35 8.70 10.48
N ASN A 79 -4.34 9.55 11.51
CA ASN A 79 -4.62 9.19 12.91
C ASN A 79 -5.87 8.31 13.10
N ALA A 80 -6.95 8.60 12.36
CA ALA A 80 -8.22 7.87 12.46
C ALA A 80 -8.22 6.50 11.75
N MET A 81 -7.22 6.23 10.90
CA MET A 81 -7.10 4.93 10.23
C MET A 81 -6.68 3.86 11.25
N PRO A 82 -7.50 2.82 11.47
CA PRO A 82 -7.16 1.73 12.39
C PRO A 82 -6.02 0.87 11.85
N ILE A 83 -5.24 0.28 12.75
CA ILE A 83 -4.12 -0.60 12.37
C ILE A 83 -4.61 -1.86 11.66
N GLU A 84 -5.81 -2.33 12.01
CA GLU A 84 -6.50 -3.45 11.37
C GLU A 84 -6.78 -3.15 9.89
N GLY A 85 -7.09 -1.90 9.55
CA GLY A 85 -7.27 -1.48 8.16
C GLY A 85 -5.97 -1.59 7.35
N VAL A 86 -4.83 -1.27 7.97
CA VAL A 86 -3.51 -1.41 7.35
C VAL A 86 -3.14 -2.89 7.18
N LYS A 87 -3.41 -3.72 8.19
CA LYS A 87 -3.19 -5.17 8.10
C LYS A 87 -4.03 -5.81 6.99
N LYS A 88 -5.33 -5.49 6.91
CA LYS A 88 -6.21 -5.95 5.81
C LYS A 88 -5.70 -5.53 4.43
N LEU A 89 -5.15 -4.32 4.31
CA LEU A 89 -4.53 -3.87 3.07
C LEU A 89 -3.31 -4.74 2.72
N VAL A 90 -2.41 -5.01 3.67
CA VAL A 90 -1.24 -5.86 3.43
C VAL A 90 -1.63 -7.30 3.09
N GLU A 91 -2.60 -7.88 3.81
CA GLU A 91 -3.13 -9.23 3.49
C GLU A 91 -3.70 -9.30 2.07
N PHE A 92 -4.45 -8.28 1.66
CA PHE A 92 -4.93 -8.18 0.28
C PHE A 92 -3.78 -8.03 -0.73
N MET A 93 -2.78 -7.20 -0.44
CA MET A 93 -1.62 -7.04 -1.30
C MET A 93 -0.85 -8.35 -1.46
N GLU A 94 -0.61 -9.10 -0.39
CA GLU A 94 0.05 -10.41 -0.45
C GLU A 94 -0.70 -11.40 -1.33
N LYS A 95 -2.03 -11.44 -1.21
CA LYS A 95 -2.88 -12.29 -2.04
C LYS A 95 -2.79 -11.86 -3.50
N PHE A 96 -2.97 -10.57 -3.77
CA PHE A 96 -2.90 -10.01 -5.12
C PHE A 96 -1.53 -10.29 -5.76
N GLU A 97 -0.45 -10.12 -5.01
CA GLU A 97 0.90 -10.41 -5.49
C GLU A 97 1.07 -11.89 -5.86
N LYS A 98 0.60 -12.83 -5.03
CA LYS A 98 0.66 -14.27 -5.32
C LYS A 98 -0.13 -14.65 -6.58
N GLU A 99 -1.28 -14.01 -6.81
CA GLU A 99 -2.15 -14.28 -7.95
C GLU A 99 -1.63 -13.67 -9.27
N ASN A 100 -0.81 -12.61 -9.19
CA ASN A 100 -0.37 -11.86 -10.36
C ASN A 100 1.14 -11.97 -10.66
N LEU A 101 1.95 -12.48 -9.73
CA LEU A 101 3.30 -12.96 -10.04
C LEU A 101 3.20 -14.28 -10.79
N LYS A 102 3.39 -14.24 -12.11
CA LYS A 102 3.57 -15.47 -12.89
C LYS A 102 4.73 -16.28 -12.30
N PRO A 103 4.62 -17.61 -12.15
CA PRO A 103 5.81 -18.42 -11.96
C PRO A 103 6.72 -18.16 -13.15
N ALA A 104 7.99 -17.87 -12.87
CA ALA A 104 9.00 -17.76 -13.92
C ALA A 104 8.90 -19.02 -14.79
N LYS A 105 8.65 -18.83 -16.09
CA LYS A 105 8.84 -19.90 -17.08
C LYS A 105 10.30 -20.33 -17.08
#